data_AF-A0A5S3UHX1-F1
#
_entry.id   AF-A0A5S3UHX1-F1
#
_cell.length_a   1.000
_cell.length_b   1.000
_cell.length_c   1.000
_cell.angle_alpha   90.00
_cell.angle_beta   90.00
_cell.angle_gamma   90.00
#
_symmetry.space_group_name_H-M   'P 1'
#
loop_
_entity.id
_entity.type
_entity.pdbx_description
1 polymer ?
#
loop_
_entity_poly.entity_id
_entity_poly.type
_entity_poly.pdbx_seq_one_letter_code
_entity_poly.pdbx_strand_id
1 'polypeptide(L)' 'MSSVTRIAQHRMTQHLRCNNIIFGSAIVVSAKKENVEGWVLPGGKFTRNRAEAFKTCRKMHSLIEALGGIKPLTHADRAA' A
#
# COMPACT_ATOMS: atom_id res chain seq x y z
N MET A 1 -14.40 10.36 45.87
CA MET A 1 -15.08 10.36 44.56
C MET A 1 -14.00 10.34 43.49
N SER A 2 -13.78 9.19 42.84
CA SER A 2 -12.71 9.04 41.85
C SER A 2 -13.26 9.38 40.47
N SER A 3 -12.81 10.48 39.88
CA SER A 3 -13.22 10.92 38.55
C SER A 3 -12.56 10.03 37.50
N VAL A 4 -13.34 9.12 36.93
CA VAL A 4 -12.91 8.28 35.80
C VAL A 4 -12.75 9.17 34.57
N THR A 5 -11.53 9.55 34.25
CA THR A 5 -11.19 10.22 33.00
C THR A 5 -11.32 9.21 31.87
N ARG A 6 -12.45 9.23 31.14
CA ARG A 6 -12.63 8.39 29.95
C ARG A 6 -11.65 8.89 28.89
N ILE A 7 -10.56 8.17 28.69
CA ILE A 7 -9.70 8.34 27.52
C ILE A 7 -10.58 8.01 26.31
N ALA A 8 -10.83 8.99 25.44
CA ALA A 8 -11.52 8.75 24.19
C ALA A 8 -10.67 7.77 23.38
N GLN A 9 -11.09 6.51 23.32
CA GLN A 9 -10.57 5.59 22.32
C GLN A 9 -11.00 6.15 20.97
N HIS A 10 -10.13 6.92 20.33
CA HIS A 10 -10.24 7.23 18.91
C HIS A 10 -10.13 5.90 18.17
N ARG A 11 -11.26 5.20 18.02
CA ARG A 11 -11.37 4.10 17.08
C ARG A 11 -10.89 4.64 15.74
N MET A 12 -9.87 4.02 15.16
CA MET A 12 -9.42 4.25 13.80
C MET A 12 -10.64 4.16 12.86
N THR A 13 -11.33 5.28 12.64
CA THR A 13 -12.58 5.36 11.88
C THR A 13 -12.35 5.53 10.39
N GLN A 14 -11.11 5.80 9.99
CA GLN A 14 -10.68 5.59 8.62
C GLN A 14 -9.82 4.34 8.58
N HIS A 15 -10.44 3.21 8.26
CA HIS A 15 -9.80 2.40 7.25
C HIS A 15 -9.60 3.35 6.07
N LEU A 16 -8.40 3.90 5.91
CA LEU A 16 -8.00 4.54 4.66
C LEU A 16 -8.47 3.55 3.60
N ARG A 17 -9.47 3.92 2.80
CA ARG A 17 -9.89 3.10 1.67
C ARG A 17 -8.66 3.06 0.77
N CYS A 18 -7.81 2.06 0.99
CA CYS A 18 -6.58 1.91 0.27
C CYS A 18 -6.97 1.44 -1.13
N ASN A 19 -7.15 2.39 -2.04
CA ASN A 19 -7.41 2.13 -3.44
C ASN A 19 -6.10 1.73 -4.14
N ASN A 20 -5.35 0.82 -3.53
CA ASN A 20 -4.12 0.27 -4.08
C ASN A 20 -4.42 -0.34 -5.44
N ILE A 21 -3.48 -0.20 -6.36
CA ILE A 21 -3.53 -0.88 -7.64
C ILE A 21 -2.62 -2.09 -7.52
N ILE A 22 -3.19 -3.27 -7.75
CA ILE A 22 -2.49 -4.55 -7.70
C ILE A 22 -2.52 -5.16 -9.09
N PHE A 23 -1.38 -5.63 -9.56
CA PHE A 23 -1.27 -6.36 -10.82
C PHE A 23 -0.19 -7.44 -10.69
N GLY A 24 -0.61 -8.71 -10.72
CA GLY A 24 0.26 -9.85 -10.45
C GLY A 24 0.98 -9.67 -9.10
N SER A 25 2.30 -9.75 -9.13
CA SER A 25 3.18 -9.60 -7.96
C SER A 25 3.52 -8.14 -7.60
N ALA A 26 3.02 -7.16 -8.36
CA ALA A 26 3.31 -5.73 -8.14
C ALA A 26 2.13 -5.00 -7.50
N ILE A 27 2.46 -4.02 -6.65
CA ILE A 27 1.50 -3.15 -5.99
C ILE A 27 1.96 -1.70 -6.11
N VAL A 28 1.05 -0.83 -6.51
CA VAL A 28 1.16 0.62 -6.43
C VAL A 28 0.23 1.11 -5.33
N VAL A 29 0.80 1.68 -4.28
CA VAL A 29 0.08 2.02 -3.05
C VAL A 29 -0.61 3.37 -3.20
N SER A 30 -1.88 3.43 -2.78
CA SER A 30 -2.60 4.70 -2.67
C SER A 30 -2.07 5.49 -1.48
N ALA A 31 -1.81 6.78 -1.69
CA ALA A 31 -1.32 7.68 -0.65
C ALA A 31 -2.05 9.02 -0.70
N LYS A 32 -1.92 9.76 0.39
CA LYS A 32 -2.43 11.13 0.51
C LYS A 32 -1.24 12.06 0.74
N LYS A 33 -1.04 13.02 -0.16
CA LYS A 33 -0.03 14.08 -0.05
C LYS A 33 -0.74 15.42 -0.02
N GLU A 34 -0.49 16.24 1.00
CA GLU A 34 -1.06 17.60 1.12
C GLU A 34 -2.60 17.62 0.95
N ASN A 35 -3.29 16.68 1.61
CA ASN A 35 -4.72 16.44 1.49
C ASN A 35 -5.24 15.91 0.14
N VAL A 36 -4.36 15.59 -0.80
CA VAL A 36 -4.72 15.07 -2.12
C VAL A 36 -4.47 13.56 -2.20
N GLU A 37 -5.49 12.80 -2.60
CA GLU A 37 -5.41 11.36 -2.81
C GLU A 37 -4.87 11.01 -4.21
N GLY A 38 -4.04 9.97 -4.27
CA GLY A 38 -3.42 9.46 -5.49
C GLY A 38 -2.57 8.23 -5.21
N TRP A 39 -1.52 8.02 -6.01
CA TRP A 39 -0.67 6.83 -5.97
C TRP A 39 0.80 7.19 -6.00
N VAL A 40 1.59 6.45 -5.23
CA VAL A 40 3.05 6.57 -5.19
C VAL A 40 3.66 5.72 -6.31
N LEU A 41 4.48 6.34 -7.14
CA LEU A 41 5.21 5.69 -8.21
C LEU A 41 6.68 5.47 -7.80
N PRO A 42 7.40 4.53 -8.44
CA PRO A 42 8.83 4.32 -8.20
C PRO A 42 9.65 5.61 -8.34
N GLY A 43 10.70 5.73 -7.52
CA GLY A 43 11.55 6.92 -7.48
C GLY A 43 10.94 8.12 -6.73
N GLY A 44 9.99 7.88 -5.82
CA GLY A 44 9.41 8.93 -4.96
C GLY A 44 8.40 9.84 -5.67
N LYS A 45 7.95 9.45 -6.86
CA LYS A 45 6.97 10.22 -7.65
C LYS A 45 5.55 9.98 -7.14
N PHE A 46 4.64 10.89 -7.46
CA PHE A 46 3.22 10.79 -7.09
C PHE A 46 2.35 11.16 -8.29
N THR A 47 1.30 10.37 -8.56
CA THR A 47 0.32 10.66 -9.62
C THR A 47 -1.10 10.56 -9.09
N ARG A 48 -1.99 11.36 -9.67
CA ARG A 48 -3.45 11.25 -9.49
C ARG A 48 -4.11 10.53 -10.65
N ASN A 49 -3.35 10.24 -11.71
CA ASN A 49 -3.87 9.55 -12.88
C ASN A 49 -3.85 8.04 -12.62
N ARG A 50 -5.04 7.46 -12.43
CA ARG A 50 -5.19 6.02 -12.22
C ARG A 50 -4.64 5.18 -13.37
N ALA A 51 -4.78 5.63 -14.62
CA ALA A 51 -4.29 4.90 -15.78
C ALA A 51 -2.74 4.87 -15.82
N GLU A 52 -2.10 5.97 -15.44
CA GLU A 52 -0.64 6.04 -15.31
C GLU A 52 -0.14 5.14 -14.18
N ALA A 53 -0.79 5.18 -13.02
CA ALA A 53 -0.48 4.32 -11.89
C ALA A 53 -0.66 2.83 -12.24
N PHE A 54 -1.72 2.48 -12.98
CA PHE A 54 -1.95 1.12 -13.47
C PHE A 54 -0.89 0.68 -14.48
N LYS A 55 -0.55 1.53 -15.46
CA LYS A 55 0.52 1.26 -16.44
C LYS A 55 1.85 1.01 -15.73
N THR A 56 2.15 1.79 -14.70
CA THR A 56 3.35 1.63 -13.87
C THR A 56 3.33 0.31 -13.12
N CYS A 57 2.21 -0.03 -12.49
CA CYS A 57 2.04 -1.31 -11.79
C CYS A 57 2.27 -2.50 -12.72
N ARG A 58 1.71 -2.46 -13.93
CA ARG A 58 1.92 -3.49 -14.96
C ARG A 58 3.39 -3.60 -15.37
N LYS A 59 4.06 -2.46 -15.58
CA LYS A 59 5.49 -2.44 -15.92
C LYS A 59 6.36 -3.00 -14.80
N MET A 60 6.04 -2.70 -13.54
CA MET A 60 6.72 -3.27 -12.37
C MET A 60 6.58 -4.79 -12.33
N HIS A 61 5.38 -5.32 -12.57
CA HIS A 61 5.18 -6.77 -12.63
C HIS A 61 5.99 -7.41 -13.77
N SER A 62 5.99 -6.83 -14.98
CA SER A 62 6.82 -7.34 -16.07
C SER A 62 8.32 -7.34 -15.74
N LEU A 63 8.81 -6.35 -14.99
CA LEU A 63 10.20 -6.32 -14.52
C LEU A 63 10.46 -7.41 -13.48
N ILE A 64 9.54 -7.65 -12.55
CA ILE A 64 9.62 -8.73 -11.58
C ILE A 64 9.73 -10.08 -12.30
N GLU A 65 8.86 -10.35 -13.27
CA GLU A 65 8.89 -11.59 -14.04
C GLU A 65 10.19 -11.76 -14.82
N ALA A 66 10.65 -10.69 -15.48
CA ALA A 66 11.92 -10.71 -16.24
C ALA A 66 13.15 -10.98 -15.36
N LEU A 67 13.09 -10.66 -14.06
CA LEU A 67 14.17 -10.89 -13.09
C LEU A 67 14.05 -12.22 -12.34
N GLY A 68 13.16 -13.13 -12.78
CA GLY A 68 12.99 -14.45 -12.18
C GLY A 68 11.92 -14.51 -11.07
N GLY A 69 11.05 -13.50 -11.00
CA GLY A 69 9.90 -13.47 -10.11
C GLY A 69 10.24 -13.17 -8.64
N ILE A 70 9.21 -13.16 -7.80
CA ILE A 70 9.36 -13.10 -6.34
C ILE A 70 9.22 -14.52 -5.83
N LYS A 71 10.30 -15.08 -5.27
CA LYS A 71 10.24 -16.40 -4.62
C LYS A 71 9.25 -16.31 -3.45
N PRO A 72 8.27 -17.24 -3.34
CA PRO A 72 7.42 -17.29 -2.17
C PRO A 72 8.30 -17.52 -0.94
N LEU A 73 8.07 -16.72 0.11
CA LEU A 73 8.66 -16.99 1.41
C LEU A 73 8.08 -18.33 1.89
N THR A 74 8.89 -19.39 1.80
CA THR A 74 8.65 -20.62 2.58
C THR A 74 8.61 -20.17 4.03
N HIS A 75 7.45 -20.37 4.67
CA HIS A 75 7.18 -20.07 6.07
C HIS A 75 8.47 -20.19 6.89
N ALA A 76 9.04 -19.06 7.31
CA ALA A 76 10.05 -19.08 8.35
C ALA A 76 9.36 -19.76 9.53
N ASP A 77 9.98 -20.84 10.02
CA ASP A 77 9.50 -21.59 11.16
C ASP A 77 9.01 -20.59 12.21
N ARG A 78 7.71 -20.63 12.52
CA ARG A 78 7.19 -19.92 13.67
C ARG A 78 8.05 -20.41 14.84
N ALA A 79 8.89 -19.54 15.39
CA ALA A 79 9.55 -19.81 16.65
C ALA A 79 8.46 -20.24 17.64
N ALA A 80 8.53 -21.51 18.03
CA ALA A 80 7.60 -22.17 18.94
C ALA A 80 7.80 -21.65 20.37
#